data_AF-A0A7C2W110-F1
#
_entry.id   AF-A0A7C2W110-F1
#
_cell.length_a   1.000
_cell.length_b   1.000
_cell.length_c   1.000
_cell.angle_alpha   90.00
_cell.angle_beta   90.00
_cell.angle_gamma   90.00
#
_symmetry.space_group_name_H-M   'P 1'
#
loop_
_entity.id
_entity.type
_entity.pdbx_description
1 polymer ?
#
loop_
_entity_poly.entity_id
_entity_poly.type
_entity_poly.pdbx_seq_one_letter_code
_entity_poly.pdbx_strand_id
1 'polypeptide(L)'
;MGRVRGLLGSAAAVAVFLTAFALHVVAGAAGLDWLFAAAVVLIYLSAASLPALAWLLAGRQRRSRWWWALQVALALVFAGGALWASAGRELTWWVPLAAAALVAAGTGGVLAVAGRLTRRGGRRTPRRP
;
A
#
# COMPACT_ATOMS: atom_id res chain seq x y z
N MET A 1 -20.59 -3.11 13.09
CA MET A 1 -19.33 -3.89 12.85
C MET A 1 -18.52 -3.45 11.62
N GLY A 2 -19.13 -3.06 10.49
CA GLY A 2 -18.38 -2.70 9.26
C GLY A 2 -17.46 -1.46 9.32
N ARG A 3 -17.75 -0.47 10.18
CA ARG A 3 -16.87 0.72 10.37
C ARG A 3 -15.58 0.37 11.11
N VAL A 4 -15.68 -0.39 12.20
CA VAL A 4 -14.53 -0.85 13.01
C VAL A 4 -13.57 -1.68 12.17
N ARG A 5 -14.07 -2.65 11.39
CA ARG A 5 -13.23 -3.43 10.45
C ARG A 5 -12.52 -2.56 9.39
N GLY A 6 -13.15 -1.46 8.96
CA GLY A 6 -12.56 -0.53 8.01
C GLY A 6 -11.40 0.27 8.61
N LEU A 7 -11.57 0.76 9.84
CA LEU A 7 -10.52 1.43 10.59
C LEU A 7 -9.37 0.47 10.90
N LEU A 8 -9.67 -0.75 11.36
CA LEU A 8 -8.64 -1.76 11.62
C LEU A 8 -7.87 -2.14 10.36
N GLY A 9 -8.54 -2.31 9.21
CA GLY A 9 -7.85 -2.58 7.93
C GLY A 9 -6.95 -1.43 7.48
N SER A 10 -7.39 -0.19 7.69
CA SER A 10 -6.59 1.01 7.41
C SER A 10 -5.39 1.13 8.35
N ALA A 11 -5.62 0.95 9.64
CA ALA A 11 -4.58 0.97 10.66
C ALA A 11 -3.54 -0.13 10.44
N ALA A 12 -3.98 -1.35 10.07
CA ALA A 12 -3.08 -2.45 9.74
C ALA A 12 -2.21 -2.14 8.51
N ALA A 13 -2.80 -1.56 7.45
CA ALA A 13 -2.03 -1.16 6.27
C ALA A 13 -0.98 -0.08 6.60
N VAL A 14 -1.34 0.92 7.42
CA VAL A 14 -0.41 1.93 7.93
C VAL A 14 0.66 1.31 8.82
N ALA A 15 0.30 0.36 9.69
CA ALA A 15 1.24 -0.33 10.56
C ALA A 15 2.29 -1.10 9.76
N VAL A 16 1.93 -1.73 8.64
CA VAL A 16 2.89 -2.38 7.73
C VAL A 16 3.92 -1.38 7.21
N PHE A 17 3.47 -0.20 6.76
CA PHE A 17 4.36 0.86 6.32
C PHE A 17 5.28 1.35 7.44
N LEU A 18 4.73 1.63 8.64
CA LEU A 18 5.50 2.07 9.79
C LEU A 18 6.54 1.03 10.24
N THR A 19 6.20 -0.25 10.15
CA THR A 19 7.13 -1.35 10.45
C THR A 19 8.27 -1.38 9.45
N ALA A 20 7.97 -1.24 8.15
CA ALA A 20 8.98 -1.15 7.11
C ALA A 20 9.90 0.08 7.31
N PHE A 21 9.31 1.22 7.68
CA PHE A 21 10.05 2.43 7.97
C PHE A 21 10.97 2.29 9.19
N ALA A 22 10.46 1.71 10.29
CA ALA A 22 11.27 1.43 11.47
C ALA A 22 12.43 0.48 11.14
N LEU A 23 12.17 -0.57 10.35
CA LEU A 23 13.19 -1.49 9.88
C LEU A 23 14.27 -0.78 9.05
N HIS A 24 13.87 0.14 8.18
CA HIS A 24 14.80 0.97 7.40
C HIS A 24 15.72 1.81 8.31
N VAL A 25 15.17 2.46 9.34
CA VAL A 25 15.95 3.25 10.30
C VAL A 25 16.94 2.37 11.07
N VAL A 26 16.48 1.23 11.60
CA VAL A 26 17.32 0.31 12.38
C VAL A 26 18.40 -0.31 11.49
N ALA A 27 18.07 -0.74 10.27
CA ALA A 27 19.02 -1.31 9.34
C ALA A 27 20.10 -0.30 8.93
N GLY A 28 19.71 0.96 8.68
CA GLY A 28 20.64 2.04 8.38
C GLY A 28 21.58 2.33 9.55
N ALA A 29 21.05 2.37 10.79
CA ALA A 29 21.86 2.56 11.99
C ALA A 29 22.83 1.40 12.26
N ALA A 30 22.43 0.17 11.90
CA ALA A 30 23.23 -1.03 12.10
C ALA A 30 24.22 -1.34 10.95
N GLY A 31 24.23 -0.54 9.87
CA GLY A 31 25.07 -0.78 8.70
C GLY A 31 24.71 -2.04 7.91
N LEU A 32 23.44 -2.46 7.95
CA LEU A 32 22.95 -3.66 7.27
C LEU A 32 22.37 -3.31 5.89
N ASP A 33 23.25 -3.16 4.89
CA ASP A 33 22.90 -2.65 3.56
C ASP A 33 21.77 -3.44 2.87
N TRP A 34 21.80 -4.78 2.97
CA TRP A 34 20.78 -5.63 2.36
C TRP A 34 19.40 -5.41 3.00
N LEU A 35 19.36 -5.28 4.33
CA LEU A 35 18.13 -5.11 5.10
C LEU A 35 17.57 -3.70 4.90
N PHE A 36 18.46 -2.72 4.80
CA PHE A 36 18.11 -1.34 4.46
C PHE A 36 17.46 -1.28 3.08
N ALA A 37 18.07 -1.89 2.07
CA ALA A 37 17.52 -1.93 0.71
C ALA A 37 16.16 -2.65 0.67
N ALA A 38 16.05 -3.80 1.35
CA ALA A 38 14.80 -4.54 1.47
C ALA A 38 13.70 -3.69 2.14
N ALA A 39 14.03 -2.96 3.20
CA ALA A 39 13.10 -2.09 3.89
C ALA A 39 12.63 -0.94 2.99
N VAL A 40 13.52 -0.31 2.21
CA VAL A 40 13.15 0.72 1.22
C VAL A 40 12.17 0.18 0.18
N VAL A 41 12.42 -1.02 -0.35
CA VAL A 41 11.48 -1.66 -1.28
C VAL A 41 10.12 -1.87 -0.61
N LEU A 42 10.11 -2.31 0.65
CA LEU A 42 8.89 -2.57 1.41
C LEU A 42 8.11 -1.29 1.72
N ILE A 43 8.78 -0.17 1.98
CA ILE A 43 8.20 1.17 2.13
C ILE A 43 7.48 1.57 0.84
N TYR A 44 8.15 1.50 -0.30
CA TYR A 44 7.54 1.84 -1.58
C TYR A 44 6.35 0.94 -1.91
N LEU A 45 6.51 -0.36 -1.73
CA LEU A 45 5.47 -1.33 -2.04
C LEU A 45 4.23 -1.12 -1.17
N SER A 46 4.42 -0.92 0.14
CA SER A 46 3.33 -0.70 1.08
C SER A 46 2.65 0.66 0.88
N ALA A 47 3.41 1.73 0.64
CA ALA A 47 2.86 3.05 0.35
C ALA A 47 2.04 3.06 -0.95
N ALA A 48 2.60 2.49 -2.04
CA ALA A 48 1.96 2.44 -3.35
C ALA A 48 0.67 1.60 -3.36
N SER A 49 0.60 0.57 -2.52
CA SER A 49 -0.54 -0.36 -2.45
C SER A 49 -1.48 -0.10 -1.28
N LEU A 50 -1.24 0.94 -0.47
CA LEU A 50 -1.99 1.24 0.77
C LEU A 50 -3.51 1.23 0.56
N PRO A 51 -4.09 1.87 -0.47
CA PRO A 51 -5.55 1.87 -0.66
C PRO A 51 -6.11 0.46 -0.88
N ALA A 52 -5.42 -0.34 -1.68
CA ALA A 52 -5.82 -1.72 -1.96
C ALA A 52 -5.62 -2.63 -0.73
N LEU A 53 -4.51 -2.50 -0.02
CA LEU A 53 -4.24 -3.25 1.22
C LEU A 53 -5.27 -2.94 2.29
N ALA A 54 -5.54 -1.66 2.55
CA ALA A 54 -6.56 -1.25 3.52
C ALA A 54 -7.94 -1.82 3.15
N TRP A 55 -8.29 -1.87 1.86
CA TRP A 55 -9.55 -2.43 1.40
C TRP A 55 -9.61 -3.96 1.57
N LEU A 56 -8.51 -4.66 1.24
CA LEU A 56 -8.39 -6.11 1.42
C LEU A 56 -8.49 -6.49 2.90
N LEU A 57 -7.71 -5.85 3.76
CA LEU A 57 -7.68 -6.09 5.21
C LEU A 57 -9.00 -5.70 5.88
N ALA A 58 -9.71 -4.73 5.34
CA ALA A 58 -11.07 -4.37 5.79
C ALA A 58 -12.15 -5.37 5.34
N GLY A 59 -11.79 -6.47 4.67
CA GLY A 59 -12.72 -7.52 4.25
C GLY A 59 -13.43 -7.24 2.92
N ARG A 60 -12.84 -6.43 2.02
CA ARG A 60 -13.31 -6.20 0.64
C ARG A 60 -14.73 -5.65 0.51
N GLN A 61 -15.24 -4.98 1.53
CA GLN A 61 -16.59 -4.43 1.51
C GLN A 61 -16.70 -3.18 0.62
N ARG A 62 -17.91 -2.88 0.11
CA ARG A 62 -18.17 -1.58 -0.54
C ARG A 62 -17.88 -0.44 0.43
N ARG A 63 -17.14 0.56 -0.02
CA ARG A 63 -16.77 1.75 0.74
C ARG A 63 -17.17 3.00 -0.02
N SER A 64 -17.35 4.11 0.71
CA SER A 64 -17.65 5.40 0.11
C SER A 64 -16.49 5.90 -0.74
N ARG A 65 -16.79 6.73 -1.75
CA ARG A 65 -15.78 7.44 -2.55
C ARG A 65 -14.80 8.25 -1.68
N TRP A 66 -15.29 8.84 -0.58
CA TRP A 66 -14.49 9.61 0.36
C TRP A 66 -13.46 8.77 1.11
N TRP A 67 -13.82 7.54 1.48
CA TRP A 67 -12.86 6.64 2.11
C TRP A 67 -11.72 6.29 1.15
N TRP A 68 -12.04 6.00 -0.12
CA TRP A 68 -11.01 5.77 -1.15
C TRP A 68 -10.14 7.00 -1.39
N ALA A 69 -10.74 8.19 -1.50
CA ALA A 69 -10.00 9.44 -1.66
C ALA A 69 -9.03 9.68 -0.50
N LEU A 70 -9.45 9.42 0.75
CA LEU A 70 -8.58 9.52 1.92
C LEU A 70 -7.37 8.57 1.83
N GLN A 71 -7.60 7.30 1.44
CA GLN A 71 -6.49 6.35 1.32
C GLN A 71 -5.53 6.69 0.18
N VAL A 72 -6.06 7.19 -0.94
CA VAL A 72 -5.23 7.65 -2.06
C VAL A 72 -4.42 8.87 -1.63
N ALA A 73 -5.03 9.84 -0.94
CA ALA A 73 -4.30 10.99 -0.42
C ALA A 73 -3.18 10.57 0.54
N LEU A 74 -3.45 9.63 1.45
CA LEU A 74 -2.44 9.11 2.37
C LEU A 74 -1.31 8.38 1.63
N ALA A 75 -1.66 7.55 0.64
CA ALA A 75 -0.70 6.85 -0.21
C ALA A 75 0.19 7.83 -1.00
N LEU A 76 -0.39 8.91 -1.53
CA LEU A 76 0.36 9.97 -2.22
C LEU A 76 1.32 10.68 -1.28
N VAL A 77 0.91 10.96 -0.04
CA VAL A 77 1.79 11.57 0.96
C VAL A 77 2.96 10.64 1.29
N PHE A 78 2.71 9.35 1.52
CA PHE A 78 3.78 8.40 1.86
C PHE A 78 4.70 8.07 0.69
N ALA A 79 4.14 7.76 -0.49
CA ALA A 79 4.93 7.46 -1.69
C ALA A 79 5.66 8.71 -2.20
N GLY A 80 4.98 9.86 -2.18
CA GLY A 80 5.57 11.15 -2.54
C GLY A 80 6.66 11.58 -1.56
N GLY A 81 6.44 11.40 -0.25
CA GLY A 81 7.46 11.65 0.77
C GLY A 81 8.68 10.76 0.62
N ALA A 82 8.48 9.47 0.31
CA ALA A 82 9.59 8.54 0.02
C ALA A 82 10.37 8.96 -1.25
N LEU A 83 9.65 9.29 -2.34
CA LEU A 83 10.27 9.77 -3.58
C LEU A 83 11.03 11.06 -3.37
N TRP A 84 10.41 12.04 -2.71
CA TRP A 84 11.02 13.31 -2.37
C TRP A 84 12.29 13.13 -1.54
N ALA A 85 12.26 12.27 -0.52
CA ALA A 85 13.42 11.95 0.28
C ALA A 85 14.54 11.30 -0.55
N SER A 86 14.19 10.41 -1.49
CA SER A 86 15.17 9.78 -2.40
C SER A 86 15.72 10.73 -3.47
N ALA A 87 14.96 11.76 -3.86
CA ALA A 87 15.35 12.78 -4.82
C ALA A 87 16.21 13.89 -4.19
N GLY A 88 16.86 13.63 -3.04
CA GLY A 88 17.68 14.62 -2.35
C GLY A 88 16.89 15.70 -1.60
N ARG A 89 15.58 15.51 -1.40
CA ARG A 89 14.66 16.47 -0.71
C ARG A 89 14.41 17.76 -1.48
N GLU A 90 14.69 17.79 -2.77
CA GLU A 90 14.26 18.86 -3.65
C GLU A 90 12.87 18.56 -4.22
N LEU A 91 11.95 19.49 -4.04
CA LEU A 91 10.57 19.34 -4.52
C LEU A 91 10.51 19.61 -6.03
N THR A 92 10.97 18.65 -6.80
CA THR A 92 10.98 18.69 -8.27
C THR A 92 9.59 18.38 -8.83
N TRP A 93 9.28 18.97 -9.99
CA TRP A 93 7.96 18.89 -10.62
C TRP A 93 7.50 17.45 -10.93
N TRP A 94 8.44 16.52 -11.10
CA TRP A 94 8.14 15.13 -11.44
C TRP A 94 7.76 14.28 -10.22
N VAL A 95 8.14 14.68 -9.00
CA VAL A 95 7.91 13.88 -7.78
C VAL A 95 6.42 13.61 -7.54
N PRO A 96 5.50 14.61 -7.61
CA PRO A 96 4.07 14.35 -7.46
C PRO A 96 3.51 13.43 -8.55
N LEU A 97 3.97 13.58 -9.79
CA LEU A 97 3.51 12.77 -10.93
C LEU A 97 3.98 11.31 -10.78
N ALA A 98 5.24 11.10 -10.40
CA ALA A 98 5.78 9.78 -10.13
C ALA A 98 5.09 9.10 -8.94
N ALA A 99 4.78 9.85 -7.87
CA ALA A 99 4.03 9.34 -6.73
C ALA A 99 2.63 8.88 -7.14
N ALA A 100 1.91 9.67 -7.94
CA ALA A 100 0.60 9.31 -8.46
C ALA A 100 0.64 8.06 -9.34
N ALA A 101 1.61 7.98 -10.26
CA ALA A 101 1.81 6.81 -11.11
C ALA A 101 2.12 5.56 -10.28
N LEU A 102 2.96 5.68 -9.25
CA LEU A 102 3.32 4.58 -8.37
C LEU A 102 2.12 4.08 -7.56
N VAL A 103 1.34 4.99 -6.97
CA VAL A 103 0.13 4.63 -6.22
C VAL A 103 -0.92 3.96 -7.12
N ALA A 104 -1.11 4.48 -8.34
CA ALA A 104 -2.01 3.86 -9.32
C ALA A 104 -1.55 2.44 -9.69
N ALA A 105 -0.26 2.27 -9.97
CA ALA A 105 0.32 0.97 -10.32
C ALA A 105 0.25 -0.04 -9.16
N GLY A 106 0.64 0.37 -7.95
CA GLY A 106 0.62 -0.47 -6.76
C GLY A 106 -0.80 -0.89 -6.37
N THR A 107 -1.72 0.07 -6.32
CA THR A 107 -3.14 -0.18 -6.03
C THR A 107 -3.77 -1.07 -7.10
N GLY A 108 -3.59 -0.74 -8.38
CA GLY A 108 -4.12 -1.51 -9.50
C GLY A 108 -3.56 -2.93 -9.56
N GLY A 109 -2.26 -3.10 -9.32
CA GLY A 109 -1.60 -4.41 -9.29
C GLY A 109 -2.17 -5.33 -8.21
N VAL A 110 -2.32 -4.81 -6.98
CA VAL A 110 -2.91 -5.59 -5.87
C VAL A 110 -4.36 -5.96 -6.16
N LEU A 111 -5.16 -5.03 -6.67
CA LEU A 111 -6.55 -5.32 -7.03
C LEU A 111 -6.66 -6.35 -8.16
N ALA A 112 -5.78 -6.29 -9.16
CA ALA A 112 -5.73 -7.27 -10.26
C ALA A 112 -5.39 -8.68 -9.75
N VAL A 113 -4.40 -8.80 -8.86
CA VAL A 113 -4.04 -10.07 -8.20
C VAL A 113 -5.23 -10.58 -7.37
N ALA A 114 -5.81 -9.71 -6.54
CA ALA A 114 -6.94 -10.06 -5.68
C ALA A 114 -8.18 -10.49 -6.48
N GLY A 115 -8.43 -9.89 -7.65
CA GLY A 115 -9.50 -10.29 -8.57
C GLY A 115 -9.24 -11.65 -9.24
N ARG A 116 -8.00 -11.91 -9.65
CA ARG A 116 -7.60 -13.21 -10.23
C ARG A 116 -7.77 -14.36 -9.23
N LEU A 117 -7.40 -14.15 -7.97
CA LEU A 117 -7.55 -15.16 -6.91
C LEU A 117 -9.02 -15.51 -6.66
N THR A 118 -9.91 -14.51 -6.64
CA THR A 118 -11.36 -14.74 -6.48
C THR A 118 -11.95 -15.53 -7.66
N ARG A 119 -11.54 -15.22 -8.90
CA ARG A 119 -12.01 -15.94 -10.11
C ARG A 119 -11.55 -17.40 -10.15
N ARG A 120 -10.33 -17.72 -9.68
CA ARG A 120 -9.84 -19.10 -9.62
C ARG A 120 -10.56 -19.93 -8.54
N GLY A 121 -10.91 -19.32 -7.40
CA GLY A 121 -11.67 -19.99 -6.34
C GLY A 121 -13.11 -20.35 -6.73
N GLY A 122 -13.80 -19.46 -7.46
CA GLY A 122 -15.19 -19.69 -7.89
C GLY A 122 -15.37 -20.77 -8.98
N ARG A 123 -14.30 -21.18 -9.67
CA ARG A 123 -14.34 -22.30 -10.63
C ARG A 123 -14.30 -23.68 -9.98
N ARG A 124 -14.02 -23.77 -8.67
CA ARG A 124 -13.84 -25.05 -7.95
C ARG A 124 -15.05 -25.51 -7.15
N THR A 125 -16.15 -24.75 -7.11
CA THR A 125 -17.40 -25.23 -6.48
C THR A 125 -18.25 -25.94 -7.54
N PRO A 126 -18.35 -27.29 -7.53
CA PRO A 126 -19.35 -27.97 -8.32
C PRO A 126 -20.71 -27.53 -7.77
N ARG A 127 -21.58 -27.03 -8.65
CA ARG A 127 -23.01 -26.97 -8.32
C ARG A 127 -23.43 -28.42 -8.11
N ARG A 128 -23.73 -28.81 -6.88
CA ARG A 128 -24.37 -30.08 -6.64
C ARG A 128 -25.78 -30.03 -7.27
N PRO A 129 -26.19 -31.09 -8.00
CA PRO A 129 -27.54 -31.21 -8.54
C PRO A 129 -28.59 -31.28 -7.43
#